data_AF-A0A0S8JVL9-F1
#
_entry.id   AF-A0A0S8JVL9-F1
#
_cell.length_a   1.000
_cell.length_b   1.000
_cell.length_c   1.000
_cell.angle_alpha   90.00
_cell.angle_beta   90.00
_cell.angle_gamma   90.00
#
_symmetry.space_group_name_H-M   'P 1'
#
loop_
_entity.id
_entity.type
_entity.pdbx_description
1 polymer ?
#
loop_
_entity_poly.entity_id
_entity_poly.type
_entity_poly.pdbx_seq_one_letter_code
_entity_poly.pdbx_strand_id
1 'polypeptide(L)'
;MKDRIQNYFRTKSPFRITTDLLFYLLILSVLLPFSRKYVATGLNKLIMHRPAIIREVNQISLNDEDFEWTLMDLNGMPVSFRDFKGEVIFLGLWATWCPPCRAEMPNIQHLYEKYGNRVRFVLASQEDRETILRYAEDHNYTMPVYRLVQNPPSKL
;
A
#
# COMPACT_ATOMS: atom_id res chain seq x y z
N MET A 1 23.21 28.38 -32.63
CA MET A 1 23.23 27.66 -31.32
C MET A 1 24.62 27.61 -30.70
N LYS A 2 25.68 27.29 -31.48
CA LYS A 2 27.09 27.30 -31.03
C LYS A 2 27.56 28.65 -30.43
N ASP A 3 27.20 29.78 -31.04
CA ASP A 3 27.68 31.10 -30.58
C ASP A 3 27.14 31.53 -29.20
N ARG A 4 25.92 31.11 -28.85
CA ARG A 4 25.34 31.36 -27.51
C ARG A 4 26.05 30.56 -26.42
N ILE A 5 26.46 29.34 -26.73
CA ILE A 5 27.16 28.46 -25.79
C ILE A 5 28.59 28.98 -25.57
N GLN A 6 29.29 29.34 -26.64
CA GLN A 6 30.64 29.94 -26.53
C GLN A 6 30.65 31.25 -25.73
N ASN A 7 29.66 32.12 -25.91
CA ASN A 7 29.58 33.37 -25.14
C ASN A 7 29.25 33.16 -23.66
N TYR A 8 28.53 32.09 -23.30
CA TYR A 8 28.24 31.74 -21.91
C TYR A 8 29.52 31.34 -21.14
N PHE A 9 30.37 30.49 -21.71
CA PHE A 9 31.62 30.05 -21.07
C PHE A 9 32.71 31.14 -21.02
N ARG A 10 32.60 32.19 -21.84
CA ARG A 10 33.60 33.26 -21.93
C ARG A 10 33.35 34.44 -20.97
N THR A 11 32.10 34.64 -20.54
CA THR A 11 31.68 35.84 -19.77
C THR A 11 31.41 35.57 -18.30
N LYS A 12 31.24 34.31 -17.91
CA LYS A 12 30.89 33.91 -16.54
C LYS A 12 32.11 33.32 -15.83
N SER A 13 32.25 33.67 -14.55
CA SER A 13 33.26 33.06 -13.67
C SER A 13 33.10 31.53 -13.65
N PRO A 14 34.20 30.75 -13.64
CA PRO A 14 34.17 29.28 -13.62
C PRO A 14 33.31 28.74 -12.47
N PHE A 15 33.30 29.41 -11.32
CA PHE A 15 32.45 29.03 -10.19
C PHE A 15 30.95 29.07 -10.52
N ARG A 16 30.52 30.07 -11.30
CA ARG A 16 29.13 30.29 -11.70
C ARG A 16 28.66 29.25 -12.73
N ILE A 17 29.57 28.83 -13.60
CA ILE A 17 29.33 27.79 -14.59
C ILE A 17 29.16 26.43 -13.91
N THR A 18 30.03 26.09 -12.95
CA THR A 18 29.90 24.83 -12.20
C THR A 18 28.61 24.77 -11.39
N THR A 19 28.20 25.88 -10.77
CA THR A 19 26.93 25.93 -10.02
C THR A 19 25.71 25.81 -10.93
N ASP A 20 25.67 26.50 -12.07
CA ASP A 20 24.59 26.37 -13.05
C ASP A 20 24.50 24.93 -13.59
N LEU A 21 25.65 24.29 -13.89
CA LEU A 21 25.68 22.88 -14.35
C LEU A 21 25.20 21.90 -13.27
N LEU A 22 25.60 22.09 -12.01
CA LEU A 22 25.10 21.30 -10.89
C LEU A 22 23.58 21.46 -10.72
N PHE A 23 23.06 22.67 -10.90
CA PHE A 23 21.63 22.95 -10.81
C PHE A 23 20.84 22.25 -11.93
N TYR A 24 21.31 22.32 -13.18
CA TYR A 24 20.68 21.60 -14.29
C TYR A 24 20.80 20.08 -14.14
N LEU A 25 21.91 19.58 -13.62
CA LEU A 25 22.09 18.14 -13.33
C LEU A 25 21.15 17.67 -12.23
N LEU A 26 20.93 18.47 -11.20
CA LEU A 26 19.95 18.20 -10.14
C LEU A 26 18.52 18.20 -10.68
N ILE A 27 18.14 19.20 -11.49
CA ILE A 27 16.83 19.24 -12.15
C ILE A 27 16.63 18.01 -13.05
N LEU A 28 17.63 17.67 -13.87
CA LEU A 28 17.56 16.53 -14.77
C LEU A 28 17.41 15.21 -13.98
N SER A 29 18.11 15.10 -12.84
CA SER A 29 17.97 13.94 -11.94
C SER A 29 16.56 13.80 -11.35
N VAL A 30 15.80 14.88 -11.21
CA VAL A 30 14.41 14.84 -10.73
C VAL A 30 13.42 14.55 -11.87
N LEU A 31 13.73 14.99 -13.09
CA LEU A 31 12.88 14.79 -14.27
C LEU A 31 12.99 13.39 -14.89
N LEU A 32 14.15 12.73 -14.74
CA LEU A 32 14.33 11.37 -15.27
C LEU A 32 13.54 10.34 -14.44
N PRO A 33 12.70 9.50 -15.07
CA PRO A 33 11.79 8.59 -14.37
C PRO A 33 12.53 7.53 -13.53
N PHE A 34 13.77 7.22 -13.91
CA PHE A 34 14.62 6.25 -13.22
C PHE A 34 15.06 6.75 -11.83
N SER A 35 15.56 7.99 -11.74
CA SER A 35 16.05 8.60 -10.49
C SER A 35 14.93 9.19 -9.64
N ARG A 36 13.85 9.67 -10.27
CA ARG A 36 12.69 10.27 -9.57
C ARG A 36 12.13 9.37 -8.48
N LYS A 37 12.00 8.05 -8.74
CA LYS A 37 11.47 7.09 -7.75
C LYS A 37 12.34 7.04 -6.49
N TYR A 38 13.66 6.87 -6.65
CA TYR A 38 14.58 6.77 -5.52
C TYR A 38 14.66 8.08 -4.71
N VAL A 39 14.71 9.23 -5.39
CA VAL A 39 14.72 10.55 -4.73
C VAL A 39 13.41 10.80 -3.99
N ALA A 40 12.26 10.53 -4.62
CA ALA A 40 10.96 10.73 -4.00
C ALA A 40 10.75 9.80 -2.80
N THR A 41 11.16 8.52 -2.87
CA THR A 41 11.08 7.61 -1.74
C THR A 41 11.97 8.04 -0.59
N GLY A 42 13.21 8.48 -0.86
CA GLY A 42 14.12 9.01 0.17
C GLY A 42 13.55 10.22 0.87
N LEU A 43 12.99 11.17 0.11
CA LEU A 43 12.35 12.37 0.65
C LEU A 43 11.10 12.02 1.48
N ASN A 44 10.21 11.18 0.95
CA ASN A 44 9.02 10.73 1.66
C ASN A 44 9.37 10.02 2.97
N LYS A 45 10.45 9.22 3.00
CA LYS A 45 10.89 8.56 4.23
C LYS A 45 11.35 9.55 5.31
N LEU A 46 11.87 10.71 4.92
CA LEU A 46 12.29 11.76 5.86
C LEU A 46 11.11 12.59 6.37
N ILE A 47 10.10 12.83 5.51
CA ILE A 47 8.94 13.67 5.83
C ILE A 47 7.82 12.86 6.50
N MET A 48 7.71 11.55 6.25
CA MET A 48 6.71 10.70 6.90
C MET A 48 7.03 10.53 8.38
N HIS A 49 6.35 11.32 9.21
CA HIS A 49 6.29 11.08 10.64
C HIS A 49 5.62 9.73 10.90
N ARG A 50 6.19 8.96 11.83
CA ARG A 50 5.53 7.74 12.30
C ARG A 50 4.17 8.14 12.88
N PRO A 51 3.08 7.43 12.54
CA PRO A 51 1.79 7.69 13.16
C PRO A 51 1.95 7.60 14.69
N ALA A 52 1.25 8.47 15.42
CA ALA A 52 1.23 8.40 16.87
C ALA A 52 0.72 7.01 17.27
N ILE A 53 1.45 6.29 18.12
CA ILE A 53 0.97 5.04 18.69
C ILE A 53 -0.19 5.39 19.61
N ILE A 54 -1.41 5.10 19.17
CA ILE A 54 -2.61 5.23 19.98
C ILE A 54 -2.49 4.22 21.12
N ARG A 55 -2.24 4.70 22.34
CA ARG A 55 -2.02 3.85 23.53
C ARG A 55 -3.31 3.25 24.08
N GLU A 56 -4.45 3.86 23.80
CA GLU A 56 -5.76 3.33 24.12
C GLU A 56 -6.37 2.67 22.88
N VAL A 57 -6.43 1.34 22.89
CA VAL A 57 -7.27 0.61 21.96
C VAL A 57 -8.71 0.83 22.40
N ASN A 58 -9.42 1.72 21.71
CA ASN A 58 -10.87 1.86 21.87
C ASN A 58 -11.52 0.56 21.39
N GLN A 59 -11.82 -0.34 22.32
CA GLN A 59 -12.56 -1.56 22.02
C GLN A 59 -14.02 -1.18 21.74
N ILE A 60 -14.43 -1.32 20.48
CA ILE A 60 -15.81 -1.10 20.06
C ILE A 60 -16.56 -2.43 20.21
N SER A 61 -17.71 -2.39 20.87
CA SER A 61 -18.60 -3.56 20.95
C SER A 61 -19.44 -3.62 19.67
N LEU A 62 -19.29 -4.72 18.93
CA LEU A 62 -20.11 -5.01 17.75
C LEU A 62 -21.46 -5.57 18.18
N ASN A 63 -22.53 -5.17 17.52
CA ASN A 63 -23.89 -5.71 17.68
C ASN A 63 -24.25 -6.58 16.46
N ASP A 64 -25.46 -7.15 16.45
CA ASP A 64 -25.90 -8.01 15.36
C ASP A 64 -25.96 -7.29 14.00
N GLU A 65 -26.28 -6.00 13.99
CA GLU A 65 -26.33 -5.17 12.77
C GLU A 65 -24.95 -5.02 12.14
N ASP A 66 -23.89 -4.94 12.95
CA ASP A 66 -22.50 -4.86 12.48
C ASP A 66 -22.03 -6.18 11.82
N PHE A 67 -22.74 -7.30 12.03
CA PHE A 67 -22.49 -8.57 11.35
C PHE A 67 -23.36 -8.76 10.09
N GLU A 68 -24.25 -7.82 9.74
CA GLU A 68 -25.04 -7.79 8.49
C GLU A 68 -24.19 -7.42 7.27
N TRP A 69 -23.10 -8.15 7.09
CA TRP A 69 -22.16 -7.90 6.01
C TRP A 69 -21.91 -9.19 5.26
N THR A 70 -21.93 -9.10 3.93
CA THR A 70 -21.69 -10.24 3.05
C THR A 70 -20.50 -9.96 2.15
N LEU A 71 -19.57 -10.90 2.15
CA LEU A 71 -18.42 -10.93 1.28
C LEU A 71 -18.65 -11.98 0.18
N MET A 72 -17.82 -11.94 -0.86
CA MET A 72 -17.74 -13.05 -1.82
C MET A 72 -16.38 -13.71 -1.68
N ASP A 73 -16.34 -15.03 -1.61
CA ASP A 73 -15.07 -15.75 -1.74
C ASP A 73 -14.55 -15.69 -3.19
N LEU A 74 -13.35 -16.22 -3.42
CA LEU A 74 -12.79 -16.26 -4.77
C LEU A 74 -13.42 -17.34 -5.67
N ASN A 75 -14.30 -18.19 -5.16
CA ASN A 75 -15.11 -19.11 -5.96
C ASN A 75 -16.44 -18.48 -6.41
N GLY A 76 -16.76 -17.28 -5.92
CA GLY A 76 -18.02 -16.58 -6.21
C GLY A 76 -19.16 -16.96 -5.27
N MET A 77 -18.86 -17.65 -4.16
CA MET A 77 -19.83 -17.98 -3.13
C MET A 77 -19.98 -16.83 -2.14
N PRO A 78 -21.23 -16.45 -1.79
CA PRO A 78 -21.45 -15.47 -0.74
C PRO A 78 -21.06 -16.06 0.62
N VAL A 79 -20.38 -15.25 1.42
CA VAL A 79 -19.94 -15.60 2.78
C VAL A 79 -20.47 -14.54 3.73
N SER A 80 -21.30 -14.94 4.68
CA SER A 80 -21.88 -14.01 5.64
C SER A 80 -20.89 -13.78 6.79
N PHE A 81 -20.70 -12.53 7.18
CA PHE A 81 -19.88 -12.21 8.35
C PHE A 81 -20.51 -12.73 9.64
N ARG A 82 -21.84 -12.94 9.67
CA ARG A 82 -22.54 -13.65 10.75
C ARG A 82 -21.99 -15.05 11.01
N ASP A 83 -21.49 -15.73 9.98
CA ASP A 83 -20.92 -17.07 10.11
C ASP A 83 -19.65 -17.09 10.97
N PHE A 84 -19.03 -15.92 11.17
CA PHE A 84 -17.80 -15.75 11.94
C PHE A 84 -18.06 -15.29 13.38
N LYS A 85 -19.33 -15.15 13.78
CA LYS A 85 -19.69 -14.64 15.11
C LYS A 85 -19.16 -15.57 16.20
N GLY A 86 -18.43 -15.00 17.15
CA GLY A 86 -17.79 -15.73 18.26
C GLY A 86 -16.38 -16.24 17.94
N GLU A 87 -15.91 -16.08 16.70
CA GLU A 87 -14.52 -16.36 16.35
C GLU A 87 -13.63 -15.12 16.59
N VAL A 88 -12.33 -15.35 16.78
CA VAL A 88 -11.33 -14.26 16.71
C VAL A 88 -11.03 -14.00 15.24
N ILE A 89 -11.32 -12.79 14.78
CA ILE A 89 -11.20 -12.41 13.36
C ILE A 89 -10.04 -11.42 13.19
N PHE A 90 -9.16 -11.70 12.24
CA PHE A 90 -8.23 -10.74 11.65
C PHE A 90 -8.86 -10.18 10.37
N LEU A 91 -9.34 -8.95 10.41
CA LEU A 91 -9.92 -8.25 9.26
C LEU A 91 -8.88 -7.29 8.66
N GLY A 92 -8.58 -7.46 7.37
CA GLY A 92 -7.67 -6.58 6.64
C GLY A 92 -8.32 -6.08 5.35
N LEU A 93 -8.53 -4.77 5.23
CA LEU A 93 -8.95 -4.14 3.99
C LEU A 93 -7.71 -3.78 3.18
N TRP A 94 -7.65 -4.22 1.91
CA TRP A 94 -6.43 -4.07 1.12
C TRP A 94 -6.71 -3.94 -0.38
N ALA A 95 -5.66 -3.60 -1.13
CA ALA A 95 -5.66 -3.64 -2.59
C ALA A 95 -4.25 -3.92 -3.16
N THR A 96 -4.16 -4.49 -4.37
CA THR A 96 -2.88 -4.82 -5.04
C THR A 96 -2.06 -3.58 -5.38
N TRP A 97 -2.71 -2.43 -5.55
CA TRP A 97 -2.07 -1.14 -5.82
C TRP A 97 -1.76 -0.34 -4.54
N CYS A 98 -2.24 -0.77 -3.37
CA CYS A 98 -2.06 -0.07 -2.09
C CYS A 98 -0.64 -0.30 -1.53
N PRO A 99 0.29 0.69 -1.56
CA PRO A 99 1.67 0.46 -1.16
C PRO A 99 1.87 -0.02 0.29
N PRO A 100 1.20 0.54 1.32
CA PRO A 100 1.36 0.03 2.68
C PRO A 100 0.82 -1.40 2.81
N CYS A 101 -0.33 -1.69 2.20
CA CYS A 101 -0.91 -3.03 2.19
C CYS A 101 0.09 -4.05 1.62
N ARG A 102 0.69 -3.76 0.46
CA ARG A 102 1.69 -4.64 -0.17
C ARG A 102 2.90 -4.91 0.75
N ALA A 103 3.33 -3.91 1.52
CA ALA A 103 4.44 -4.06 2.46
C ALA A 103 4.06 -4.92 3.68
N GLU A 104 2.79 -4.95 4.06
CA GLU A 104 2.27 -5.74 5.19
C GLU A 104 1.97 -7.19 4.82
N MET A 105 1.53 -7.46 3.59
CA MET A 105 1.09 -8.79 3.13
C MET A 105 2.05 -9.95 3.46
N PRO A 106 3.39 -9.85 3.30
CA PRO A 106 4.29 -10.93 3.69
C PRO A 106 4.23 -11.28 5.18
N ASN A 107 4.06 -10.27 6.04
CA ASN A 107 3.94 -10.47 7.48
C ASN A 107 2.57 -11.07 7.85
N ILE A 108 1.52 -10.67 7.15
CA ILE A 108 0.17 -11.24 7.34
C ILE A 108 0.16 -12.71 6.91
N GLN A 109 0.80 -13.06 5.79
CA GLN A 109 0.96 -14.45 5.36
C GLN A 109 1.67 -15.29 6.44
N HIS A 110 2.77 -14.77 7.01
CA HIS A 110 3.46 -15.46 8.09
C HIS A 110 2.60 -15.60 9.35
N LEU A 111 1.78 -14.59 9.66
CA LEU A 111 0.81 -14.65 10.76
C LEU A 111 -0.26 -15.72 10.49
N TYR A 112 -0.75 -15.81 9.26
CA TYR A 112 -1.72 -16.83 8.83
C TYR A 112 -1.15 -18.24 8.97
N GLU A 113 0.08 -18.48 8.54
CA GLU A 113 0.75 -19.78 8.70
C GLU A 113 0.83 -20.23 10.16
N LYS A 114 1.00 -19.28 11.09
CA LYS A 114 1.15 -19.57 12.52
C LYS A 114 -0.17 -19.65 13.29
N TYR A 115 -1.16 -18.86 12.89
CA TYR A 115 -2.40 -18.64 13.67
C TYR A 115 -3.69 -18.93 12.89
N GLY A 116 -3.63 -19.31 11.62
CA GLY A 116 -4.82 -19.53 10.77
C GLY A 116 -5.76 -20.64 11.25
N ASN A 117 -5.29 -21.51 12.18
CA ASN A 117 -6.12 -22.51 12.85
C ASN A 117 -6.80 -21.99 14.15
N ARG A 118 -6.47 -20.78 14.61
CA ARG A 118 -7.01 -20.15 15.83
C ARG A 118 -7.69 -18.82 15.57
N VAL A 119 -7.33 -18.16 14.46
CA VAL A 119 -7.81 -16.85 14.04
C VAL A 119 -8.32 -16.98 12.62
N ARG A 120 -9.52 -16.48 12.38
CA ARG A 120 -10.06 -16.38 11.03
C ARG A 120 -9.49 -15.15 10.33
N PHE A 121 -8.82 -15.37 9.21
CA PHE A 121 -8.32 -14.29 8.38
C PHE A 121 -9.37 -13.90 7.33
N VAL A 122 -9.68 -12.61 7.27
CA VAL A 122 -10.61 -12.02 6.31
C VAL A 122 -9.89 -10.87 5.64
N LEU A 123 -9.18 -11.16 4.53
CA LEU A 123 -8.53 -10.12 3.74
C LEU A 123 -9.45 -9.71 2.60
N ALA A 124 -10.05 -8.54 2.69
CA ALA A 124 -11.10 -8.12 1.78
C ALA A 124 -10.62 -7.00 0.84
N SER A 125 -10.83 -7.17 -0.46
CA SER A 125 -10.49 -6.18 -1.51
C SER A 125 -11.69 -5.88 -2.40
N GLN A 126 -11.81 -4.64 -2.87
CA GLN A 126 -12.82 -4.23 -3.87
C GLN A 126 -12.41 -4.57 -5.30
N GLU A 127 -11.20 -5.09 -5.50
CA GLU A 127 -10.70 -5.46 -6.83
C GLU A 127 -11.43 -6.67 -7.40
N ASP A 128 -11.28 -6.86 -8.71
CA ASP A 128 -11.80 -8.03 -9.38
C ASP A 128 -11.04 -9.30 -8.97
N ARG A 129 -11.71 -10.45 -9.13
CA ARG A 129 -11.18 -11.76 -8.74
C ARG A 129 -9.85 -12.07 -9.44
N GLU A 130 -9.73 -11.73 -10.71
CA GLU A 130 -8.57 -12.05 -11.54
C GLU A 130 -7.33 -11.30 -11.05
N THR A 131 -7.49 -10.00 -10.78
CA THR A 131 -6.43 -9.15 -10.22
C THR A 131 -5.94 -9.69 -8.87
N ILE A 132 -6.87 -10.08 -7.99
CA ILE A 132 -6.55 -10.64 -6.67
C ILE A 132 -5.81 -11.97 -6.80
N LEU A 133 -6.32 -12.91 -7.60
CA LEU A 133 -5.72 -14.24 -7.77
C LEU A 133 -4.31 -14.14 -8.34
N ARG A 134 -4.14 -13.33 -9.39
CA ARG A 134 -2.82 -13.11 -9.99
C ARG A 134 -1.82 -12.56 -8.98
N TYR A 135 -2.23 -11.58 -8.19
CA TYR A 135 -1.35 -11.03 -7.16
C TYR A 135 -0.99 -12.05 -6.08
N ALA A 136 -1.95 -12.88 -5.65
CA ALA A 136 -1.70 -13.93 -4.67
C ALA A 136 -0.76 -15.01 -5.22
N GLU A 137 -0.96 -15.45 -6.47
CA GLU A 137 -0.11 -16.41 -7.17
C GLU A 137 1.33 -15.88 -7.35
N ASP A 138 1.48 -14.66 -7.86
CA ASP A 138 2.78 -14.01 -8.09
C ASP A 138 3.64 -13.94 -6.82
N HIS A 139 3.00 -13.91 -5.64
CA HIS A 139 3.68 -13.79 -4.34
C HIS A 139 3.59 -15.07 -3.49
N ASN A 140 2.99 -16.16 -4.00
CA ASN A 140 2.75 -17.42 -3.28
C ASN A 140 1.98 -17.25 -1.96
N TYR A 141 0.98 -16.36 -1.93
CA TYR A 141 0.12 -16.20 -0.77
C TYR A 141 -0.95 -17.29 -0.72
N THR A 142 -1.12 -17.89 0.45
CA THR A 142 -2.10 -18.97 0.70
C THR A 142 -3.19 -18.56 1.68
N MET A 143 -3.02 -17.41 2.36
CA MET A 143 -4.04 -16.84 3.21
C MET A 143 -5.33 -16.52 2.42
N PRO A 144 -6.51 -16.73 3.01
CA PRO A 144 -7.78 -16.52 2.33
C PRO A 144 -8.02 -15.04 2.04
N VAL A 145 -8.51 -14.78 0.82
CA VAL A 145 -8.89 -13.45 0.36
C VAL A 145 -10.36 -13.46 -0.08
N TYR A 146 -11.03 -12.34 0.14
CA TYR A 146 -12.43 -12.13 -0.17
C TYR A 146 -12.59 -10.88 -1.03
N ARG A 147 -13.67 -10.85 -1.80
CA ARG A 147 -14.14 -9.69 -2.52
C ARG A 147 -15.18 -8.93 -1.72
N LEU A 148 -14.98 -7.63 -1.64
CA LEU A 148 -15.91 -6.65 -1.11
C LEU A 148 -16.97 -6.36 -2.17
N VAL A 149 -18.17 -6.88 -1.96
CA VAL A 149 -19.35 -6.58 -2.80
C VAL A 149 -20.24 -5.48 -2.21
N GLN A 150 -20.05 -5.18 -0.93
CA GLN A 150 -20.76 -4.16 -0.18
C GLN A 150 -19.76 -3.40 0.68
N ASN A 151 -20.07 -2.14 0.99
CA ASN A 151 -19.26 -1.36 1.92
C ASN A 151 -19.24 -2.03 3.30
N PRO A 152 -18.10 -1.97 4.01
CA PRO A 152 -18.05 -2.45 5.39
C PRO A 152 -19.01 -1.65 6.28
N PRO A 153 -19.55 -2.27 7.35
CA PRO A 153 -20.28 -1.59 8.41
C PRO A 153 -19.51 -0.38 8.94
N SER A 154 -20.20 0.70 9.31
CA SER A 154 -19.56 1.96 9.69
C SER A 154 -18.70 1.91 10.95
N LYS A 155 -18.87 0.87 11.78
CA LYS A 155 -18.06 0.64 12.98
C LYS A 155 -16.78 -0.17 12.72
N LEU A 156 -16.61 -0.73 11.52
CA LEU A 156 -15.44 -1.46 11.04
C LEU A 156 -14.60 -0.57 10.12
#